data_AF-A0A7X9A9E4-F1
#
_entry.id   AF-A0A7X9A9E4-F1
#
_cell.length_a   1.000
_cell.length_b   1.000
_cell.length_c   1.000
_cell.angle_alpha   90.00
_cell.angle_beta   90.00
_cell.angle_gamma   90.00
#
_symmetry.space_group_name_H-M   'P 1'
#
loop_
_entity.id
_entity.type
_entity.pdbx_description
1 polymer ?
#
loop_
_entity_poly.entity_id
_entity_poly.type
_entity_poly.pdbx_seq_one_letter_code
_entity_poly.pdbx_strand_id
1 'polypeptide(L)'
;MIMERITGQYFLNTDLRECELREQARLLCEAGYEAIYLHSRAGLKTPYLSEGWFAALRTVIDELRRHSVKFAIWDEDNYPSGNAGDRIVNDFPELASSELIFTVLEAKKGERVQQFFTEKTSFLRCFGVFGEAEIVDLSKHCGTLRSEWGKPFINTGAYSPEGQLGFPHRRRWMGSLR
;
A
#
# COMPACT_ATOMS: atom_id res chain seq x y z
N MET A 1 33.97 34.13 13.03
CA MET A 1 33.25 33.89 11.77
C MET A 1 32.49 32.59 11.96
N ILE A 2 31.14 32.60 11.97
CA ILE A 2 30.35 31.36 12.02
C ILE A 2 30.45 30.77 10.61
N MET A 3 31.08 29.61 10.49
CA MET A 3 31.16 28.90 9.21
C MET A 3 29.80 28.22 9.01
N GLU A 4 29.08 28.60 7.97
CA GLU A 4 27.82 27.96 7.61
C GLU A 4 28.10 26.51 7.22
N ARG A 5 27.46 25.56 7.91
CA ARG A 5 27.62 24.14 7.59
C ARG A 5 26.78 23.79 6.39
N ILE A 6 27.43 23.35 5.31
CA ILE A 6 26.75 22.97 4.07
C ILE A 6 26.38 21.49 4.16
N THR A 7 25.08 21.20 4.05
CA THR A 7 24.56 19.83 4.03
C THR A 7 23.61 19.64 2.86
N GLY A 8 23.66 18.50 2.19
CA GLY A 8 22.87 18.29 0.97
C GLY A 8 22.40 16.87 0.75
N GLN A 9 21.37 16.75 -0.08
CA GLN A 9 20.91 15.47 -0.58
C GLN A 9 21.77 15.03 -1.76
N TYR A 10 22.17 13.76 -1.76
CA TYR A 10 22.80 13.13 -2.91
C TYR A 10 21.82 12.13 -3.53
N PHE A 11 21.38 12.44 -4.74
CA PHE A 11 20.41 11.65 -5.48
C PHE A 11 21.07 10.46 -6.17
N LEU A 12 20.70 9.25 -5.75
CA LEU A 12 21.11 8.01 -6.37
C LEU A 12 20.06 7.62 -7.42
N ASN A 13 20.44 7.70 -8.69
CA ASN A 13 19.59 7.32 -9.82
C ASN A 13 20.45 6.65 -10.90
N THR A 14 19.80 6.13 -11.94
CA THR A 14 20.42 5.39 -13.04
C THR A 14 21.20 4.16 -12.54
N ASP A 15 22.31 3.84 -13.19
CA ASP A 15 23.18 2.74 -12.83
C ASP A 15 24.22 3.21 -11.81
N LEU A 16 24.23 2.59 -10.63
CA LEU A 16 25.11 2.99 -9.52
C LEU A 16 26.54 2.44 -9.71
N ARG A 17 27.27 3.00 -10.68
CA ARG A 17 28.64 2.57 -11.03
C ARG A 17 29.67 3.06 -10.01
N GLU A 18 30.52 2.16 -9.52
CA GLU A 18 31.47 2.48 -8.45
C GLU A 18 32.39 3.68 -8.77
N CYS A 19 32.97 3.72 -9.97
CA CYS A 19 33.88 4.79 -10.37
C CYS A 19 33.22 6.18 -10.37
N GLU A 20 31.97 6.23 -10.81
CA GLU A 20 31.18 7.46 -10.87
C GLU A 20 30.74 7.92 -9.48
N LEU A 21 30.27 6.99 -8.63
CA LEU A 21 29.90 7.28 -7.25
C LEU A 21 31.08 7.84 -6.45
N ARG A 22 32.27 7.25 -6.62
CA ARG A 22 33.49 7.70 -5.94
C ARG A 22 33.88 9.11 -6.38
N GLU A 23 33.81 9.37 -7.69
CA GLU A 23 34.12 10.69 -8.23
C GLU A 23 33.12 11.75 -7.76
N GLN A 24 31.82 11.46 -7.84
CA GLN A 24 30.77 12.37 -7.37
C GLN A 24 30.88 12.64 -5.87
N ALA A 25 31.16 11.62 -5.05
CA ALA A 25 31.38 11.79 -3.61
C ALA A 25 32.60 12.68 -3.32
N ARG A 26 33.71 12.48 -4.04
CA ARG A 26 34.91 13.33 -3.93
C ARG A 26 34.61 14.78 -4.31
N LEU A 27 33.89 15.01 -5.41
CA LEU A 27 33.50 16.36 -5.84
C LEU A 27 32.59 17.06 -4.82
N LEU A 28 31.67 16.33 -4.17
CA LEU A 28 30.87 16.87 -3.07
C LEU A 28 31.74 17.25 -1.86
N CYS A 29 32.73 16.43 -1.50
CA CYS A 29 33.67 16.75 -0.43
C CYS A 29 34.49 18.01 -0.76
N GLU A 30 35.03 18.11 -1.98
CA GLU A 30 35.84 19.24 -2.45
C GLU A 30 35.04 20.54 -2.57
N ALA A 31 33.73 20.44 -2.82
CA ALA A 31 32.81 21.57 -2.82
C ALA A 31 32.50 22.11 -1.41
N GLY A 32 32.96 21.45 -0.34
CA GLY A 32 32.82 21.92 1.04
C GLY A 32 31.57 21.41 1.77
N TYR A 33 30.93 20.34 1.31
CA TYR A 33 29.84 19.70 2.06
C TYR A 33 30.38 19.03 3.33
N GLU A 34 29.77 19.34 4.48
CA GLU A 34 30.11 18.75 5.77
C GLU A 34 29.25 17.51 6.09
N ALA A 35 28.09 17.39 5.44
CA ALA A 35 27.28 16.19 5.48
C ALA A 35 26.48 15.99 4.19
N ILE A 36 26.31 14.74 3.77
CA ILE A 36 25.36 14.40 2.71
C ILE A 36 24.43 13.27 3.13
N TYR A 37 23.20 13.26 2.62
CA TYR A 37 22.30 12.14 2.81
C TYR A 37 21.92 11.51 1.48
N LEU A 38 22.16 10.20 1.38
CA LEU A 38 21.95 9.43 0.17
C LEU A 38 20.47 9.04 0.08
N HIS A 39 19.86 9.27 -1.07
CA HIS A 39 18.45 8.94 -1.30
C HIS A 39 18.27 8.34 -2.69
N SER A 40 17.59 7.20 -2.77
CA SER A 40 17.12 6.66 -4.05
C SER A 40 16.16 7.66 -4.69
N ARG A 41 16.31 7.93 -5.99
CA ARG A 41 15.43 8.85 -6.73
C ARG A 41 15.02 8.28 -8.07
N ALA A 42 14.02 8.93 -8.66
CA ALA A 42 13.48 8.65 -9.98
C ALA A 42 14.58 8.31 -11.01
N GLY A 43 14.42 7.16 -11.65
CA GLY A 43 15.36 6.64 -12.65
C GLY A 43 16.41 5.67 -12.09
N LEU A 44 16.40 5.32 -10.80
CA LEU A 44 17.25 4.26 -10.25
C LEU A 44 17.01 2.93 -10.99
N LYS A 45 18.09 2.32 -11.48
CA LYS A 45 18.05 1.00 -12.16
C LYS A 45 18.57 -0.14 -11.29
N THR A 46 19.35 0.18 -10.26
CA THR A 46 19.78 -0.80 -9.26
C THR A 46 18.63 -1.07 -8.29
N PRO A 47 18.19 -2.32 -8.09
CA PRO A 47 17.05 -2.60 -7.21
C PRO A 47 17.28 -2.05 -5.79
N TYR A 48 16.34 -1.25 -5.29
CA TYR A 48 16.39 -0.67 -3.96
C TYR A 48 16.51 -1.75 -2.86
N LEU A 49 17.33 -1.49 -1.84
CA LEU A 49 17.70 -2.44 -0.76
C LEU A 49 18.36 -3.75 -1.20
N SER A 50 18.75 -3.90 -2.47
CA SER A 50 19.56 -5.05 -2.91
C SER A 50 21.00 -4.96 -2.42
N GLU A 51 21.72 -6.07 -2.52
CA GLU A 51 23.17 -6.11 -2.27
C GLU A 51 23.92 -5.06 -3.10
N GLY A 52 23.53 -4.86 -4.38
CA GLY A 52 24.10 -3.85 -5.26
C GLY A 52 23.85 -2.42 -4.78
N TRP A 53 22.66 -2.14 -4.24
CA TRP A 53 22.35 -0.83 -3.65
C TRP A 53 23.19 -0.57 -2.40
N PHE A 54 23.31 -1.54 -1.49
CA PHE A 54 24.16 -1.41 -0.31
C PHE A 54 25.66 -1.32 -0.66
N ALA A 55 26.12 -2.00 -1.71
CA ALA A 55 27.49 -1.86 -2.22
C ALA A 55 27.75 -0.43 -2.73
N ALA A 56 26.81 0.14 -3.47
CA ALA A 56 26.88 1.54 -3.92
C ALA A 56 26.95 2.52 -2.74
N LEU A 57 26.13 2.33 -1.71
CA LEU A 57 26.21 3.15 -0.49
C LEU A 57 27.59 3.07 0.17
N ARG A 58 28.14 1.85 0.32
CA ARG A 58 29.48 1.64 0.91
C ARG A 58 30.55 2.39 0.13
N THR A 59 30.52 2.34 -1.20
CA THR A 59 31.44 3.07 -2.07
C THR A 59 31.46 4.56 -1.77
N VAL A 60 30.28 5.18 -1.66
CA VAL A 60 30.16 6.61 -1.35
C VAL A 60 30.63 6.88 0.08
N ILE A 61 30.14 6.13 1.06
CA ILE A 61 30.47 6.30 2.48
C ILE A 61 31.99 6.18 2.72
N ASP A 62 32.65 5.23 2.06
CA ASP A 62 34.08 5.03 2.18
C ASP A 62 34.87 6.22 1.64
N GLU A 63 34.38 6.89 0.61
CA GLU A 63 34.97 8.14 0.12
C GLU A 63 34.72 9.29 1.11
N LEU A 64 33.48 9.50 1.56
CA LEU A 64 33.13 10.56 2.53
C LEU A 64 33.97 10.47 3.81
N ARG A 65 34.23 9.25 4.31
CA ARG A 65 35.06 9.00 5.50
C ARG A 65 36.49 9.50 5.32
N ARG A 66 37.07 9.39 4.12
CA ARG A 66 38.43 9.89 3.83
C ARG A 66 38.52 11.41 3.97
N HIS A 67 37.41 12.11 3.73
CA HIS A 67 37.30 13.57 3.82
C HIS A 67 36.64 14.05 5.12
N SER A 68 36.37 13.16 6.08
CA SER A 68 35.66 13.47 7.34
C SER A 68 34.27 14.09 7.14
N VAL A 69 33.62 13.81 6.01
CA VAL A 69 32.26 14.25 5.70
C VAL A 69 31.25 13.30 6.34
N LYS A 70 30.26 13.84 7.05
CA LYS A 70 29.20 13.04 7.69
C LYS A 70 28.24 12.50 6.64
N PHE A 71 27.56 11.41 6.97
CA PHE A 71 26.58 10.82 6.08
C PHE A 71 25.32 10.37 6.81
N ALA A 72 24.22 10.34 6.07
CA ALA A 72 22.99 9.65 6.46
C ALA A 72 22.40 8.96 5.22
N ILE A 73 21.41 8.10 5.43
CA ILE A 73 20.58 7.56 4.35
C ILE A 73 19.16 8.05 4.56
N TRP A 74 18.46 8.30 3.46
CA TRP A 74 17.02 8.41 3.46
C TRP A 74 16.51 7.04 3.01
N ASP A 75 15.89 6.31 3.93
CA ASP A 75 15.41 4.94 3.78
C ASP A 75 14.07 4.85 3.02
N GLU A 76 13.97 5.59 1.92
CA GLU A 76 12.85 5.59 1.01
C GLU A 76 13.31 5.38 -0.43
N ASP A 77 12.48 4.71 -1.23
CA ASP A 77 12.65 4.65 -2.66
C ASP A 77 11.80 5.72 -3.35
N ASN A 78 12.46 6.80 -3.74
CA ASN A 78 11.87 7.92 -4.47
C ASN A 78 10.85 8.75 -3.64
N TYR A 79 10.21 9.72 -4.28
CA TYR A 79 9.16 10.55 -3.69
C TYR A 79 7.82 10.21 -4.34
N PRO A 80 6.68 10.18 -3.60
CA PRO A 80 6.51 10.50 -2.17
C PRO A 80 7.02 9.42 -1.21
N SER A 81 7.37 9.82 0.02
CA SER A 81 7.88 8.92 1.05
C SER A 81 6.78 8.38 1.97
N GLY A 82 7.04 7.23 2.60
CA GLY A 82 6.21 6.61 3.63
C GLY A 82 5.96 5.12 3.45
N ASN A 83 6.32 4.52 2.30
CA ASN A 83 5.99 3.12 1.99
C ASN A 83 7.15 2.30 1.39
N ALA A 84 8.38 2.83 1.42
CA ALA A 84 9.60 2.16 0.94
C ALA A 84 9.52 1.72 -0.53
N GLY A 85 9.01 2.59 -1.42
CA GLY A 85 8.80 2.28 -2.84
C GLY A 85 7.68 1.28 -3.07
N ASP A 86 6.53 1.51 -2.43
CA ASP A 86 5.36 0.63 -2.43
C ASP A 86 5.57 -0.77 -1.80
N ARG A 87 6.78 -1.09 -1.31
CA ARG A 87 7.07 -2.42 -0.74
C ARG A 87 6.20 -2.73 0.47
N ILE A 88 5.98 -1.76 1.35
CA ILE A 88 5.15 -1.95 2.54
C ILE A 88 3.71 -2.30 2.15
N VAL A 89 3.12 -1.57 1.20
CA VAL A 89 1.73 -1.81 0.79
C VAL A 89 1.56 -3.06 -0.07
N ASN A 90 2.61 -3.49 -0.78
CA ASN A 90 2.60 -4.73 -1.56
C ASN A 90 2.75 -5.97 -0.67
N ASP A 91 3.70 -5.95 0.27
CA ASP A 91 3.98 -7.08 1.16
C ASP A 91 2.98 -7.17 2.33
N PHE A 92 2.47 -6.01 2.79
CA PHE A 92 1.54 -5.88 3.90
C PHE A 92 0.36 -4.96 3.54
N PRO A 93 -0.57 -5.40 2.67
CA PRO A 93 -1.70 -4.58 2.23
C PRO A 93 -2.58 -4.04 3.36
N GLU A 94 -2.59 -4.70 4.53
CA GLU A 94 -3.30 -4.28 5.73
C GLU A 94 -2.71 -3.03 6.41
N LEU A 95 -1.44 -2.70 6.11
CA LEU A 95 -0.77 -1.49 6.61
C LEU A 95 -0.98 -0.28 5.69
N ALA A 96 -1.61 -0.47 4.53
CA ALA A 96 -1.92 0.62 3.63
C ALA A 96 -2.85 1.65 4.29
N SER A 97 -2.59 2.93 4.01
CA SER A 97 -3.47 4.00 4.46
C SER A 97 -4.90 3.74 3.99
N SER A 98 -5.85 3.80 4.91
CA SER A 98 -7.27 3.65 4.63
C SER A 98 -7.98 4.99 4.80
N GLU A 99 -9.00 5.24 3.98
CA GLU A 99 -9.86 6.41 4.13
C GLU A 99 -11.25 6.02 4.67
N LEU A 100 -11.89 6.96 5.37
CA LEU A 100 -13.26 6.82 5.82
C LEU A 100 -14.20 7.46 4.79
N ILE A 101 -14.95 6.63 4.08
CA ILE A 101 -15.92 7.07 3.07
C ILE A 101 -17.32 7.09 3.69
N PHE A 102 -17.98 8.24 3.61
CA PHE A 102 -19.38 8.38 3.98
C PHE A 102 -20.26 8.29 2.73
N THR A 103 -21.24 7.39 2.76
CA THR A 103 -22.28 7.32 1.72
C THR A 103 -23.61 7.76 2.34
N VAL A 104 -24.20 8.80 1.79
CA VAL A 104 -25.50 9.34 2.23
C VAL A 104 -26.56 8.93 1.23
N LEU A 105 -27.66 8.36 1.73
CA LEU A 105 -28.80 7.92 0.93
C LEU A 105 -30.07 8.51 1.54
N GLU A 106 -30.96 9.02 0.68
CA GLU A 106 -32.31 9.39 1.11
C GLU A 106 -33.22 8.15 1.05
N ALA A 107 -34.06 7.99 2.06
CA ALA A 107 -34.99 6.87 2.14
C ALA A 107 -36.31 7.31 2.77
N LYS A 108 -37.42 6.74 2.29
CA LYS A 108 -38.74 6.98 2.89
C LYS A 108 -39.04 5.92 3.96
N LYS A 109 -39.88 6.29 4.93
CA LYS A 109 -40.35 5.35 5.96
C LYS A 109 -41.00 4.12 5.29
N GLY A 110 -40.51 2.93 5.65
CA GLY A 110 -40.98 1.65 5.12
C GLY A 110 -40.28 1.17 3.85
N GLU A 111 -39.36 1.97 3.30
CA GLU A 111 -38.56 1.59 2.15
C GLU A 111 -37.40 0.68 2.54
N ARG A 112 -37.05 -0.26 1.65
CA ARG A 112 -35.83 -1.04 1.75
C ARG A 112 -34.74 -0.35 0.93
N VAL A 113 -33.67 0.07 1.60
CA VAL A 113 -32.49 0.65 0.98
C VAL A 113 -31.49 -0.45 0.63
N GLN A 114 -30.94 -0.41 -0.58
CA GLN A 114 -29.85 -1.28 -1.02
C GLN A 114 -28.76 -0.42 -1.66
N GLN A 115 -27.50 -0.65 -1.25
CA GLN A 115 -26.34 0.03 -1.81
C GLN A 115 -25.33 -1.02 -2.28
N PHE A 116 -24.87 -0.86 -3.51
CA PHE A 116 -23.78 -1.66 -4.08
C PHE A 116 -22.48 -0.87 -3.98
N PHE A 117 -21.45 -1.50 -3.42
CA PHE A 117 -20.10 -0.96 -3.37
C PHE A 117 -19.24 -1.75 -4.35
N THR A 118 -18.67 -1.06 -5.34
CA THR A 118 -17.79 -1.67 -6.36
C THR A 118 -16.38 -1.88 -5.85
N GLU A 119 -15.91 -0.96 -5.00
CA GLU A 119 -14.59 -1.03 -4.39
C GLU A 119 -14.57 -1.99 -3.20
N LYS A 120 -13.39 -2.61 -2.99
CA LYS A 120 -13.14 -3.46 -1.81
C LYS A 120 -13.17 -2.59 -0.56
N THR A 121 -14.33 -2.56 0.10
CA THR A 121 -14.59 -1.72 1.27
C THR A 121 -15.08 -2.56 2.43
N SER A 122 -14.87 -2.07 3.66
CA SER A 122 -15.42 -2.67 4.86
C SER A 122 -16.57 -1.82 5.38
N PHE A 123 -17.73 -2.44 5.59
CA PHE A 123 -18.85 -1.77 6.25
C PHE A 123 -18.49 -1.51 7.72
N LEU A 124 -18.43 -0.24 8.12
CA LEU A 124 -18.14 0.15 9.49
C LEU A 124 -19.42 0.40 10.28
N ARG A 125 -20.23 1.39 9.88
CA ARG A 125 -21.46 1.79 10.56
C ARG A 125 -22.50 2.33 9.59
N CYS A 126 -23.77 2.24 9.99
CA CYS A 126 -24.88 2.91 9.31
C CYS A 126 -25.72 3.65 10.36
N PHE A 127 -26.03 4.92 10.07
CA PHE A 127 -26.85 5.75 10.93
C PHE A 127 -28.07 6.24 10.14
N GLY A 128 -29.25 6.14 10.75
CA GLY A 128 -30.45 6.82 10.28
C GLY A 128 -30.48 8.21 10.90
N VAL A 129 -30.64 9.24 10.07
CA VAL A 129 -30.84 10.62 10.52
C VAL A 129 -32.29 11.01 10.23
N PHE A 130 -33.04 11.30 11.29
CA PHE A 130 -34.45 11.66 11.21
C PHE A 130 -34.66 13.09 11.74
N GLY A 131 -35.20 13.97 10.89
CA GLY A 131 -35.40 15.38 11.24
C GLY A 131 -34.08 16.10 11.57
N GLU A 132 -34.15 17.10 12.45
CA GLU A 132 -33.02 17.99 12.72
C GLU A 132 -31.94 17.41 13.66
N ALA A 133 -32.23 16.35 14.41
CA ALA A 133 -31.30 15.88 15.44
C ALA A 133 -31.40 14.40 15.86
N GLU A 134 -32.38 13.62 15.38
CA GLU A 134 -32.49 12.23 15.80
C GLU A 134 -31.55 11.35 14.98
N ILE A 135 -30.54 10.76 15.64
CA ILE A 135 -29.59 9.83 15.02
C ILE A 135 -29.75 8.46 15.68
N VAL A 136 -30.02 7.44 14.87
CA VAL A 136 -30.19 6.05 15.32
C VAL A 136 -29.13 5.18 14.66
N ASP A 137 -28.39 4.40 15.46
CA ASP A 137 -27.46 3.39 14.93
C ASP A 137 -28.25 2.20 14.36
N LEU A 138 -28.19 2.05 13.03
CA LEU A 138 -28.84 0.99 12.28
C LEU A 138 -27.89 -0.16 11.94
N SER A 139 -26.64 -0.12 12.39
CA SER A 139 -25.58 -1.06 11.97
C SER A 139 -25.95 -2.53 12.20
N LYS A 140 -26.68 -2.85 13.29
CA LYS A 140 -27.17 -4.20 13.58
C LYS A 140 -28.23 -4.72 12.60
N HIS A 141 -28.81 -3.84 11.80
CA HIS A 141 -29.81 -4.14 10.78
C HIS A 141 -29.20 -4.15 9.36
N CYS A 142 -27.91 -3.86 9.23
CA CYS A 142 -27.17 -3.91 7.98
C CYS A 142 -26.44 -5.23 7.82
N GLY A 143 -26.34 -5.71 6.58
CA GLY A 143 -25.60 -6.93 6.26
C GLY A 143 -25.50 -7.13 4.75
N THR A 144 -24.66 -8.08 4.34
CA THR A 144 -24.47 -8.39 2.93
C THR A 144 -25.67 -9.15 2.37
N LEU A 145 -26.28 -8.61 1.31
CA LEU A 145 -27.32 -9.28 0.55
C LEU A 145 -26.76 -9.77 -0.79
N ARG A 146 -27.04 -11.02 -1.13
CA ARG A 146 -26.86 -11.53 -2.49
C ARG A 146 -28.19 -11.35 -3.23
N SER A 147 -28.27 -10.30 -4.05
CA SER A 147 -29.47 -9.92 -4.79
C SER A 147 -29.69 -10.74 -6.05
N GLU A 148 -28.61 -11.27 -6.63
CA GLU A 148 -28.65 -12.03 -7.89
C GLU A 148 -28.17 -13.46 -7.69
N TRP A 149 -28.82 -14.38 -8.41
CA TRP A 149 -28.54 -15.80 -8.34
C TRP A 149 -28.64 -16.40 -9.75
N GLY A 150 -27.70 -17.27 -10.11
CA GLY A 150 -27.82 -18.06 -11.34
C GLY A 150 -28.99 -19.04 -11.27
N LYS A 151 -29.38 -19.61 -12.42
CA LYS A 151 -30.54 -20.51 -12.51
C LYS A 151 -30.41 -21.65 -11.49
N PRO A 152 -31.38 -21.81 -10.58
CA PRO A 152 -31.32 -22.82 -9.55
C PRO A 152 -31.52 -24.21 -10.16
N PHE A 153 -30.79 -25.19 -9.65
CA PHE A 153 -31.04 -26.60 -9.91
C PHE A 153 -30.85 -27.43 -8.64
N ILE A 154 -31.38 -28.65 -8.64
CA ILE A 154 -31.27 -29.56 -7.51
C ILE A 154 -30.04 -30.44 -7.74
N ASN A 155 -29.16 -30.50 -6.74
CA ASN A 155 -28.03 -31.40 -6.69
C ASN A 155 -28.27 -32.45 -5.59
N THR A 156 -28.09 -33.73 -5.94
CA THR A 156 -28.26 -34.88 -5.03
C THR A 156 -26.92 -35.54 -4.67
N GLY A 157 -25.81 -35.02 -5.18
CA GLY A 157 -24.46 -35.49 -4.87
C GLY A 157 -23.88 -34.81 -3.63
N ALA A 158 -22.80 -35.41 -3.11
CA ALA A 158 -21.99 -34.84 -2.04
C ALA A 158 -21.48 -33.43 -2.38
N TYR A 159 -21.21 -32.61 -1.35
CA TYR A 159 -20.53 -31.32 -1.56
C TYR A 159 -19.09 -31.53 -2.03
N SER A 160 -18.40 -32.50 -1.44
CA SER A 160 -17.02 -32.85 -1.77
C SER A 160 -17.01 -33.98 -2.81
N PRO A 161 -16.16 -33.89 -3.84
CA PRO A 161 -16.08 -34.90 -4.88
C PRO A 161 -15.51 -36.25 -4.38
N GLU A 162 -14.92 -36.28 -3.19
CA GLU A 162 -14.34 -37.47 -2.56
C GLU A 162 -15.37 -38.37 -1.83
N GLY A 163 -16.65 -37.97 -1.79
CA GLY A 163 -17.70 -38.72 -1.12
C GLY A 163 -18.00 -40.07 -1.79
N GLN A 164 -17.62 -41.18 -1.14
CA GLN A 164 -17.84 -42.55 -1.63
C GLN A 164 -19.23 -43.13 -1.31
N LEU A 165 -20.08 -42.37 -0.59
CA LEU A 165 -21.44 -42.75 -0.20
C LEU A 165 -22.46 -41.84 -0.88
N GLY A 166 -23.60 -42.41 -1.30
CA GLY A 166 -24.74 -41.65 -1.80
C GLY A 166 -25.24 -40.66 -0.75
N PHE A 167 -25.50 -39.42 -1.15
CA PHE A 167 -25.93 -38.38 -0.23
C PHE A 167 -27.46 -38.36 -0.09
N PRO A 168 -28.02 -38.48 1.13
CA PRO A 168 -29.47 -38.60 1.33
C PRO A 168 -30.23 -37.27 1.20
N HIS A 169 -29.54 -36.14 1.03
CA HIS A 169 -30.16 -34.82 0.91
C HIS A 169 -30.11 -34.27 -0.51
N ARG A 170 -31.16 -33.52 -0.87
CA ARG A 170 -31.22 -32.68 -2.07
C ARG A 170 -30.83 -31.26 -1.67
N ARG A 171 -29.78 -30.71 -2.26
CA ARG A 171 -29.39 -29.31 -2.05
C ARG A 171 -29.76 -28.46 -3.27
N ARG A 172 -30.10 -27.20 -3.01
CA ARG A 172 -30.28 -26.21 -4.07
C ARG A 172 -28.91 -25.66 -4.45
N TRP A 173 -28.51 -25.84 -5.71
CA TRP A 173 -27.28 -25.27 -6.25
C TRP A 173 -27.62 -24.21 -7.29
N MET A 174 -26.64 -23.35 -7.59
CA MET A 174 -26.81 -22.23 -8.50
C MET A 174 -25.70 -22.30 -9.56
N GLY A 175 -26.08 -22.20 -10.84
CA GLY A 175 -25.11 -22.08 -11.92
C GLY A 175 -24.35 -20.76 -11.82
N SER A 176 -23.18 -20.66 -12.47
CA SER A 176 -22.49 -19.37 -12.58
C SER A 176 -23.39 -18.37 -13.32
N LEU A 177 -23.41 -17.12 -12.87
CA LEU A 177 -23.86 -16.01 -13.70
C LEU A 177 -22.89 -15.98 -14.90
N ARG A 178 -23.36 -16.34 -16.10
CA ARG A 178 -22.60 -16.17 -17.34
C ARG A 178 -22.90 -14.79 -17.88
#